data_AF-A0A7S3FXI3-F1
#
_entry.id   AF-A0A7S3FXI3-F1
#
_cell.length_a   1.000
_cell.length_b   1.000
_cell.length_c   1.000
_cell.angle_alpha   90.00
_cell.angle_beta   90.00
_cell.angle_gamma   90.00
#
_symmetry.space_group_name_H-M   'P 1'
#
loop_
_entity.id
_entity.type
_entity.pdbx_description
1 polymer ?
#
loop_
_entity_poly.entity_id
_entity_poly.type
_entity_poly.pdbx_seq_one_letter_code
_entity_poly.pdbx_strand_id
1 'polypeptide(L)'
;HAFGDQYRCQDNVIDTPGKVELVFTPDNGSAPTVQEIHHFKAKGTYLGMFNTEASIETFARSCMQYALGRGYPLKLSTKNTILKKYDGLFKDIFQDIYAKEFQDKFKQAGIDYEHRLIDDMVAQVIKGEGGLVWACKNYDGDVQSDIVAQGFGSLGLMTSVLVNPDGALESEAAHGTVTRHYRQ
;
A
#
# COMPACT_ATOMS: atom_id res chain seq x y z
N HIS A 1 1.09 -4.35 -1.99
CA HIS A 1 2.15 -4.42 -0.96
C HIS A 1 1.64 -5.25 0.21
N ALA A 2 2.44 -6.13 0.83
CA ALA A 2 1.94 -7.07 1.85
C ALA A 2 2.58 -6.89 3.24
N PHE A 3 3.17 -5.73 3.54
CA PHE A 3 3.90 -5.50 4.79
C PHE A 3 3.53 -4.18 5.45
N GLY A 4 3.43 -4.21 6.79
CA GLY A 4 3.24 -3.01 7.61
C GLY A 4 1.85 -2.41 7.50
N ASP A 5 1.78 -1.10 7.73
CA ASP A 5 0.54 -0.31 7.75
C ASP A 5 -0.49 -0.88 8.76
N GLN A 6 -1.80 -0.83 8.44
CA GLN A 6 -2.89 -1.31 9.30
C GLN A 6 -2.72 -2.78 9.73
N TYR A 7 -2.02 -3.59 8.94
CA TYR A 7 -1.87 -5.03 9.19
C TYR A 7 -0.81 -5.35 10.25
N ARG A 8 -0.04 -4.35 10.68
CA ARG A 8 0.90 -4.45 11.81
C ARG A 8 0.80 -3.23 12.72
N CYS A 9 -0.41 -2.71 12.90
CA CYS A 9 -0.64 -1.58 13.79
C CYS A 9 -0.73 -2.01 15.26
N GLN A 10 -0.70 -1.02 16.15
CA GLN A 10 -1.12 -1.13 17.54
C GLN A 10 -2.20 -0.08 17.77
N ASP A 11 -3.38 -0.51 18.19
CA ASP A 11 -4.52 0.36 18.44
C ASP A 11 -5.02 0.19 19.88
N ASN A 12 -5.74 1.21 20.36
CA ASN A 12 -6.32 1.17 21.69
C ASN A 12 -7.58 2.05 21.77
N VAL A 13 -8.43 1.76 22.74
CA VAL A 13 -9.57 2.58 23.15
C VAL A 13 -9.30 3.14 24.54
N ILE A 14 -9.56 4.44 24.71
CA ILE A 14 -9.47 5.11 26.01
C ILE A 14 -10.87 5.54 26.45
N ASP A 15 -11.15 5.46 27.74
CA ASP A 15 -12.45 5.84 28.33
C ASP A 15 -12.39 7.13 29.16
N THR A 16 -11.20 7.73 29.32
CA THR A 16 -10.98 8.93 30.13
C THR A 16 -10.18 10.00 29.36
N PRO A 17 -10.29 11.29 29.73
CA PRO A 17 -9.44 12.34 29.17
C PRO A 17 -7.95 12.04 29.34
N GLY A 18 -7.14 12.40 28.35
CA GLY A 18 -5.70 12.15 28.37
C GLY A 18 -4.97 12.59 27.10
N LYS A 19 -3.65 12.69 27.18
CA LYS A 19 -2.77 13.02 26.05
C LYS A 19 -2.21 11.74 25.44
N VAL A 20 -2.19 11.65 24.11
CA VAL A 20 -1.54 10.57 23.35
C VAL A 20 -0.38 11.14 22.54
N GLU A 21 0.78 10.51 22.66
CA GLU A 21 2.02 10.92 22.00
C GLU A 21 2.66 9.72 21.27
N LEU A 22 3.34 9.99 20.16
CA LEU A 22 4.27 9.07 19.52
C LEU A 22 5.68 9.40 19.99
N VAL A 23 6.41 8.38 20.45
CA VAL A 23 7.79 8.51 20.92
C VAL A 23 8.68 7.61 20.08
N PHE A 24 9.69 8.21 19.43
CA PHE A 24 10.77 7.50 18.77
C PHE A 24 12.05 7.66 19.60
N THR A 25 12.63 6.55 20.05
CA THR A 25 13.86 6.53 20.85
C THR A 25 14.99 5.95 20.00
N PRO A 26 15.98 6.77 19.61
CA PRO A 26 17.13 6.29 18.84
C PRO A 26 18.05 5.37 19.64
N ASP A 27 18.50 4.26 19.05
CA ASP A 27 19.45 3.33 19.68
C ASP A 27 20.84 3.94 19.95
N ASN A 28 21.20 5.00 19.21
CA ASN A 28 22.47 5.69 19.38
C ASN A 28 22.53 6.60 20.62
N GLY A 29 21.48 6.59 21.45
CA GLY A 29 21.38 7.39 22.67
C GLY A 29 21.10 8.88 22.46
N SER A 30 20.83 9.32 21.22
CA SER A 30 20.37 10.69 20.97
C SER A 30 18.96 10.92 21.51
N ALA A 31 18.58 12.20 21.66
CA ALA A 31 17.33 12.58 22.30
C ALA A 31 16.11 11.96 21.57
N PRO A 32 15.13 11.39 22.30
CA PRO A 32 13.90 10.90 21.71
C PRO A 32 13.13 12.01 20.99
N THR A 33 12.49 11.66 19.88
CA THR A 33 11.50 12.53 19.24
C THR A 33 10.13 12.21 19.82
N VAL A 34 9.46 13.23 20.37
CA VAL A 34 8.10 13.13 20.91
C VAL A 34 7.16 13.98 20.05
N GLN A 35 6.06 13.38 19.60
CA GLN A 35 5.04 14.05 18.80
C GLN A 35 3.67 13.83 19.44
N GLU A 36 3.03 14.89 19.90
CA GLU A 36 1.64 14.80 20.36
C GLU A 36 0.72 14.50 19.18
N ILE A 37 -0.08 13.43 19.30
CA ILE A 37 -1.15 13.12 18.36
C ILE A 37 -2.37 13.97 18.70
N HIS A 38 -2.83 13.86 19.95
CA HIS A 38 -4.04 14.53 20.42
C HIS A 38 -4.17 14.52 21.94
N HIS A 39 -4.86 15.51 22.49
CA HIS A 39 -5.34 15.52 23.87
C HIS A 39 -6.86 15.30 23.92
N PHE A 40 -7.26 14.07 24.21
CA PHE A 40 -8.65 13.66 24.31
C PHE A 40 -9.35 14.26 25.52
N LYS A 41 -10.59 14.73 25.31
CA LYS A 41 -11.47 15.27 26.37
C LYS A 41 -12.55 14.28 26.85
N ALA A 42 -12.66 13.13 26.18
CA ALA A 42 -13.62 12.07 26.47
C ALA A 42 -13.14 10.76 25.82
N LYS A 43 -13.98 9.72 25.86
CA LYS A 43 -13.74 8.42 25.19
C LYS A 43 -13.29 8.61 23.75
N GLY A 44 -12.29 7.85 23.33
CA GLY A 44 -11.70 7.93 22.00
C GLY A 44 -10.88 6.70 21.66
N THR A 45 -10.26 6.71 20.48
CA THR A 45 -9.35 5.66 20.02
C THR A 45 -8.16 6.29 19.32
N TYR A 46 -7.03 5.60 19.33
CA TYR A 46 -5.84 5.96 18.59
C TYR A 46 -5.19 4.69 18.04
N LEU A 47 -4.37 4.86 17.01
CA LEU A 47 -3.56 3.80 16.44
C LEU A 47 -2.18 4.33 16.06
N GLY A 48 -1.19 3.45 16.10
CA GLY A 48 0.13 3.64 15.52
C GLY A 48 0.40 2.55 14.48
N MET A 49 0.95 2.94 13.33
CA MET A 49 1.37 2.01 12.29
C MET A 49 2.73 2.43 11.72
N PHE A 50 3.40 1.52 11.02
CA PHE A 50 4.72 1.77 10.47
C PHE A 50 4.93 1.05 9.14
N ASN A 51 5.93 1.53 8.42
CA ASN A 51 6.53 0.81 7.31
C ASN A 51 8.05 1.03 7.33
N THR A 52 8.76 0.35 6.43
CA THR A 52 10.23 0.46 6.32
C THR A 52 10.62 0.73 4.88
N GLU A 53 11.63 1.57 4.69
CA GLU A 53 12.21 1.87 3.37
C GLU A 53 12.53 0.61 2.59
N ALA A 54 13.25 -0.36 3.19
CA ALA A 54 13.60 -1.62 2.53
C ALA A 54 12.39 -2.41 1.99
N SER A 55 11.27 -2.43 2.72
CA SER A 55 10.04 -3.08 2.26
C SER A 55 9.40 -2.32 1.09
N ILE A 56 9.37 -0.99 1.17
CA ILE A 56 8.82 -0.13 0.11
C ILE A 56 9.66 -0.25 -1.17
N GLU A 57 10.98 -0.27 -1.05
CA GLU A 57 11.88 -0.45 -2.19
C GLU A 57 11.65 -1.79 -2.88
N THR A 58 11.55 -2.87 -2.10
CA THR A 58 11.27 -4.22 -2.62
C THR A 58 9.94 -4.25 -3.36
N PHE A 59 8.91 -3.63 -2.76
CA PHE A 59 7.60 -3.49 -3.37
C PHE A 59 7.66 -2.71 -4.70
N ALA A 60 8.41 -1.60 -4.75
CA ALA A 60 8.58 -0.80 -5.96
C ALA A 60 9.23 -1.60 -7.10
N ARG A 61 10.36 -2.27 -6.81
CA ARG A 61 11.07 -3.10 -7.81
C ARG A 61 10.20 -4.23 -8.32
N SER A 62 9.47 -4.91 -7.44
CA SER A 62 8.54 -6.00 -7.81
C SER A 62 7.44 -5.49 -8.77
N CYS A 63 6.81 -4.36 -8.45
CA CYS A 63 5.78 -3.76 -9.31
C CYS A 63 6.33 -3.37 -10.69
N MET A 64 7.51 -2.77 -10.74
CA MET A 64 8.12 -2.32 -11.99
C MET A 64 8.56 -3.48 -12.87
N GLN A 65 9.13 -4.53 -12.28
CA GLN A 65 9.47 -5.75 -12.99
C GLN A 65 8.23 -6.44 -13.56
N TYR A 66 7.16 -6.52 -12.76
CA TYR A 66 5.89 -7.09 -13.21
C TYR A 66 5.28 -6.29 -14.35
N ALA A 67 5.21 -4.95 -14.23
CA ALA A 67 4.72 -4.06 -15.27
C ALA A 67 5.49 -4.22 -16.59
N LEU A 68 6.83 -4.27 -16.54
CA LEU A 68 7.67 -4.55 -17.71
C LEU A 68 7.39 -5.91 -18.32
N GLY A 69 7.31 -6.96 -17.50
CA GLY A 69 7.04 -8.33 -17.99
C GLY A 69 5.66 -8.48 -18.64
N ARG A 70 4.68 -7.66 -18.22
CA ARG A 70 3.33 -7.63 -18.81
C ARG A 70 3.20 -6.66 -19.98
N GLY A 71 4.13 -5.72 -20.15
CA GLY A 71 4.02 -4.64 -21.13
C GLY A 71 2.89 -3.66 -20.80
N TYR A 72 2.63 -3.41 -19.51
CA TYR A 72 1.59 -2.49 -19.06
C TYR A 72 2.16 -1.30 -18.28
N PRO A 73 1.55 -0.11 -18.40
CA PRO A 73 1.91 1.04 -17.57
C PRO A 73 1.70 0.75 -16.08
N LEU A 74 2.54 1.35 -15.25
CA LEU A 74 2.49 1.22 -13.79
C LEU A 74 1.95 2.48 -13.15
N LYS A 75 0.95 2.34 -12.27
CA LYS A 75 0.43 3.43 -11.45
C LYS A 75 0.56 3.10 -9.96
N LEU A 76 1.23 3.97 -9.20
CA LEU A 76 1.22 3.94 -7.73
C LEU A 76 0.19 4.94 -7.22
N SER A 77 -0.65 4.53 -6.27
CA SER A 77 -1.59 5.43 -5.59
C SER A 77 -1.28 5.61 -4.11
N THR A 78 -1.32 6.85 -3.62
CA THR A 78 -1.21 7.19 -2.19
C THR A 78 -2.07 8.40 -1.83
N LYS A 79 -2.10 8.81 -0.56
CA LYS A 79 -2.70 10.08 -0.10
C LYS A 79 -1.64 11.05 0.45
N ASN A 80 -0.53 11.22 -0.27
CA ASN A 80 0.62 12.02 0.19
C ASN A 80 0.33 13.52 0.41
N THR A 81 -0.76 14.08 -0.10
CA THR A 81 -1.18 15.45 0.25
C THR A 81 -1.63 15.56 1.71
N ILE A 82 -2.13 14.47 2.29
CA ILE A 82 -2.55 14.37 3.70
C ILE A 82 -1.44 13.73 4.53
N LEU A 83 -1.00 12.53 4.15
CA LEU A 83 0.08 11.80 4.81
C LEU A 83 1.45 12.20 4.25
N LYS A 84 1.80 13.49 4.41
CA LYS A 84 2.95 14.13 3.74
C LYS A 84 4.28 13.40 3.92
N LYS A 85 4.55 12.87 5.12
CA LYS A 85 5.78 12.14 5.40
C LYS A 85 5.65 10.65 5.08
N TYR A 86 4.58 10.01 5.57
CA TYR A 86 4.40 8.57 5.45
C TYR A 86 4.18 8.13 3.99
N ASP A 87 3.18 8.70 3.31
CA ASP A 87 2.89 8.39 1.91
C ASP A 87 3.83 9.14 0.95
N GLY A 88 4.44 10.23 1.42
CA GLY A 88 5.55 10.88 0.71
C GLY A 88 6.72 9.94 0.51
N LEU A 89 7.11 9.18 1.54
CA LEU A 89 8.21 8.22 1.45
C LEU A 89 7.96 7.13 0.39
N PHE A 90 6.72 6.61 0.28
CA PHE A 90 6.35 5.68 -0.79
C PHE A 90 6.53 6.30 -2.18
N LYS A 91 5.99 7.51 -2.36
CA LYS A 91 6.09 8.24 -3.63
C LYS A 91 7.55 8.47 -4.03
N ASP A 92 8.36 8.96 -3.09
CA ASP A 92 9.73 9.35 -3.35
C ASP A 92 10.60 8.12 -3.67
N ILE A 93 10.47 7.03 -2.91
CA ILE A 93 11.19 5.77 -3.17
C ILE A 93 10.84 5.19 -4.56
N PHE A 94 9.55 5.13 -4.90
CA PHE A 94 9.15 4.65 -6.22
C PHE A 94 9.71 5.54 -7.34
N GLN A 95 9.66 6.86 -7.17
CA GLN A 95 10.19 7.80 -8.17
C GLN A 95 11.70 7.63 -8.35
N ASP A 96 12.43 7.47 -7.25
CA ASP A 96 13.87 7.27 -7.25
C ASP A 96 14.27 5.95 -7.93
N ILE A 97 13.61 4.84 -7.58
CA ILE A 97 13.87 3.54 -8.21
C ILE A 97 13.52 3.58 -9.69
N TYR A 98 12.38 4.19 -10.06
CA TYR A 98 12.02 4.34 -11.46
C TYR A 98 13.11 5.07 -12.25
N ALA A 99 13.51 6.26 -11.77
CA ALA A 99 14.50 7.08 -12.44
C ALA A 99 15.88 6.38 -12.55
N LYS A 100 16.31 5.69 -11.49
CA LYS A 100 17.65 5.06 -11.43
C LYS A 100 17.73 3.73 -12.17
N GLU A 101 16.67 2.91 -12.15
CA GLU A 101 16.76 1.49 -12.52
C GLU A 101 15.85 1.07 -13.68
N PHE A 102 14.77 1.82 -13.96
CA PHE A 102 13.68 1.35 -14.83
C PHE A 102 13.26 2.32 -15.94
N GLN A 103 13.56 3.61 -15.85
CA GLN A 103 13.08 4.63 -16.80
C GLN A 103 13.40 4.30 -18.26
N ASP A 104 14.66 3.92 -18.55
CA ASP A 104 15.06 3.57 -19.91
C ASP A 104 14.38 2.29 -20.41
N LYS A 105 14.18 1.30 -19.52
CA LYS A 105 13.52 0.04 -19.85
C LYS A 105 12.03 0.26 -20.16
N PHE A 106 11.35 1.07 -19.36
CA PHE A 106 9.95 1.44 -19.57
C PHE A 106 9.78 2.20 -20.89
N LYS A 107 10.67 3.16 -21.15
CA LYS A 107 10.69 3.91 -22.41
C LYS A 107 10.89 2.99 -23.63
N GLN A 108 11.82 2.03 -23.55
CA GLN A 108 12.03 1.04 -24.62
C GLN A 108 10.82 0.13 -24.85
N ALA A 109 10.08 -0.21 -23.79
CA ALA A 109 8.86 -0.99 -23.85
C ALA A 109 7.61 -0.17 -24.23
N GLY A 110 7.72 1.16 -24.37
CA GLY A 110 6.60 2.04 -24.71
C GLY A 110 5.56 2.20 -23.60
N ILE A 111 5.94 1.97 -22.34
CA ILE A 111 5.09 2.11 -21.15
C ILE A 111 5.65 3.16 -20.19
N ASP A 112 4.85 3.59 -19.21
CA ASP A 112 5.23 4.61 -18.24
C ASP A 112 5.00 4.20 -16.78
N TYR A 113 5.56 5.00 -15.88
CA TYR A 113 5.25 4.98 -14.45
C TYR A 113 4.69 6.35 -14.05
N GLU A 114 3.64 6.35 -13.23
CA GLU A 114 3.09 7.57 -12.66
C GLU A 114 2.61 7.34 -11.22
N HIS A 115 2.85 8.34 -10.36
CA HIS A 115 2.21 8.45 -9.05
C HIS A 115 0.91 9.26 -9.16
N ARG A 116 -0.16 8.78 -8.52
CA ARG A 116 -1.45 9.48 -8.42
C ARG A 116 -1.95 9.52 -6.98
N LEU A 117 -2.83 10.49 -6.71
CA LEU A 117 -3.63 10.46 -5.50
C LEU A 117 -4.68 9.36 -5.60
N ILE A 118 -4.89 8.60 -4.52
CA ILE A 118 -5.77 7.43 -4.51
C ILE A 118 -7.20 7.73 -4.96
N ASP A 119 -7.74 8.90 -4.61
CA ASP A 119 -9.07 9.35 -5.03
C ASP A 119 -9.17 9.66 -6.54
N ASP A 120 -8.12 10.20 -7.14
CA ASP A 120 -8.06 10.37 -8.59
C ASP A 120 -7.85 9.02 -9.30
N MET A 121 -6.99 8.16 -8.73
CA MET A 121 -6.69 6.85 -9.30
C MET A 121 -7.94 5.96 -9.41
N VAL A 122 -8.76 5.86 -8.35
CA VAL A 122 -9.99 5.06 -8.40
C VAL A 122 -10.95 5.57 -9.47
N ALA A 123 -11.06 6.90 -9.64
CA ALA A 123 -11.92 7.51 -10.65
C ALA A 123 -11.42 7.23 -12.07
N GLN A 124 -10.10 7.23 -12.27
CA GLN A 124 -9.49 6.89 -13.55
C GLN A 124 -9.70 5.41 -13.89
N VAL A 125 -9.51 4.50 -12.93
CA VAL A 125 -9.68 3.06 -13.15
C VAL A 125 -11.12 2.73 -13.55
N ILE A 126 -12.11 3.33 -12.88
CA ILE A 126 -13.53 3.10 -13.20
C ILE A 126 -13.88 3.56 -14.63
N LYS A 127 -13.26 4.65 -15.11
CA LYS A 127 -13.52 5.19 -16.45
C LYS A 127 -12.67 4.54 -17.54
N GLY A 128 -11.61 3.84 -17.16
CA GLY A 128 -10.63 3.29 -18.08
C GLY A 128 -11.04 1.94 -18.65
N GLU A 129 -10.29 1.49 -19.66
CA GLU A 129 -10.48 0.18 -20.31
C GLU A 129 -9.62 -0.93 -19.65
N GLY A 130 -9.03 -0.67 -18.49
CA GLY A 130 -8.05 -1.55 -17.84
C GLY A 130 -6.67 -1.46 -18.47
N GLY A 131 -5.92 -2.57 -18.50
CA GLY A 131 -4.61 -2.65 -19.15
C GLY A 131 -3.48 -1.91 -18.42
N LEU A 132 -3.48 -1.94 -17.08
CA LEU A 132 -2.45 -1.32 -16.25
C LEU A 132 -2.07 -2.21 -15.06
N VAL A 133 -0.89 -1.98 -14.50
CA VAL A 133 -0.52 -2.50 -13.18
C VAL A 133 -0.78 -1.41 -12.14
N TRP A 134 -1.58 -1.73 -11.14
CA TRP A 134 -1.90 -0.81 -10.05
C TRP A 134 -1.16 -1.23 -8.77
N ALA A 135 -0.06 -0.51 -8.48
CA ALA A 135 0.65 -0.65 -7.22
C ALA A 135 -0.16 0.00 -6.10
N CYS A 136 -0.74 -0.83 -5.24
CA CYS A 136 -1.48 -0.40 -4.06
C CYS A 136 -0.66 -0.59 -2.78
N LYS A 137 -0.79 0.36 -1.84
CA LYS A 137 -0.42 0.15 -0.44
C LYS A 137 -1.24 -1.01 0.14
N ASN A 138 -0.84 -1.51 1.30
CA ASN A 138 -1.39 -2.75 1.86
C ASN A 138 -2.93 -2.72 1.94
N TYR A 139 -3.48 -1.71 2.62
CA TYR A 139 -4.93 -1.59 2.79
C TYR A 139 -5.67 -1.28 1.48
N ASP A 140 -5.11 -0.42 0.63
CA ASP A 140 -5.73 -0.11 -0.66
C ASP A 140 -5.78 -1.36 -1.55
N GLY A 141 -4.74 -2.20 -1.52
CA GLY A 141 -4.66 -3.42 -2.33
C GLY A 141 -5.73 -4.43 -1.94
N ASP A 142 -5.92 -4.64 -0.64
CA ASP A 142 -6.97 -5.51 -0.09
C ASP A 142 -8.35 -5.08 -0.63
N VAL A 143 -8.75 -3.84 -0.34
CA VAL A 143 -10.08 -3.33 -0.71
C VAL A 143 -10.28 -3.25 -2.23
N GLN A 144 -9.30 -2.74 -2.97
CA GLN A 144 -9.47 -2.52 -4.42
C GLN A 144 -9.41 -3.82 -5.21
N SER A 145 -8.68 -4.84 -4.72
CA SER A 145 -8.64 -6.15 -5.38
C SER A 145 -10.02 -6.82 -5.41
N ASP A 146 -10.77 -6.75 -4.31
CA ASP A 146 -12.16 -7.24 -4.24
C ASP A 146 -13.09 -6.53 -5.23
N ILE A 147 -12.96 -5.20 -5.34
CA ILE A 147 -13.76 -4.41 -6.28
C ILE A 147 -13.43 -4.80 -7.72
N VAL A 148 -12.15 -4.92 -8.07
CA VAL A 148 -11.70 -5.33 -9.41
C VAL A 148 -12.20 -6.74 -9.71
N ALA A 149 -12.00 -7.70 -8.81
CA ALA A 149 -12.50 -9.06 -8.97
C ALA A 149 -14.00 -9.12 -9.26
N GLN A 150 -14.79 -8.38 -8.47
CA GLN A 150 -16.23 -8.34 -8.65
C GLN A 150 -16.64 -7.64 -9.96
N GLY A 151 -15.91 -6.60 -10.37
CA GLY A 151 -16.11 -5.92 -11.65
C GLY A 151 -15.83 -6.82 -12.86
N PHE A 152 -14.90 -7.77 -12.73
CA PHE A 152 -14.62 -8.79 -13.74
C PHE A 152 -15.47 -10.08 -13.58
N GLY A 153 -16.43 -10.09 -12.64
CA GLY A 153 -17.48 -11.09 -12.54
C GLY A 153 -17.63 -11.68 -11.13
N SER A 154 -16.54 -12.14 -10.52
CA SER A 154 -16.58 -12.77 -9.20
C SER A 154 -15.20 -12.82 -8.56
N LEU A 155 -15.17 -12.73 -7.23
CA LEU A 155 -13.97 -13.00 -6.44
C LEU A 155 -13.40 -14.40 -6.68
N GLY A 156 -14.22 -15.39 -7.05
CA GLY A 156 -13.76 -16.74 -7.39
C GLY A 156 -12.97 -16.84 -8.70
N LEU A 157 -12.91 -15.77 -9.50
CA LEU A 157 -12.21 -15.71 -10.78
C LEU A 157 -10.89 -14.93 -10.70
N MET A 158 -10.47 -14.50 -9.50
CA MET A 158 -9.24 -13.76 -9.29
C MET A 158 -8.14 -14.66 -8.71
N THR A 159 -6.95 -14.60 -9.30
CA THR A 159 -5.74 -15.21 -8.78
C THR A 159 -5.01 -14.25 -7.83
N SER A 160 -4.54 -14.74 -6.67
CA SER A 160 -3.61 -14.00 -5.80
C SER A 160 -2.28 -14.75 -5.70
N VAL A 161 -1.19 -14.01 -5.88
CA VAL A 161 0.18 -14.55 -5.75
C VAL A 161 1.04 -13.51 -5.03
N LEU A 162 1.60 -13.89 -3.87
CA LEU A 162 2.66 -13.15 -3.22
C LEU A 162 3.99 -13.57 -3.81
N VAL A 163 4.77 -12.59 -4.26
CA VAL A 163 6.13 -12.80 -4.78
C VAL A 163 7.11 -12.21 -3.77
N ASN A 164 7.92 -13.07 -3.15
CA ASN A 164 9.01 -12.62 -2.30
C ASN A 164 10.23 -12.19 -3.12
N PRO A 165 11.08 -11.29 -2.59
CA PRO A 165 12.31 -10.86 -3.26
C PRO A 165 13.31 -11.97 -3.54
N ASP A 166 13.27 -13.10 -2.82
CA ASP A 166 14.09 -14.28 -3.05
C ASP A 166 13.53 -15.22 -4.14
N GLY A 167 12.40 -14.86 -4.75
CA GLY A 167 11.71 -15.65 -5.78
C GLY A 167 10.75 -16.70 -5.23
N ALA A 168 10.57 -16.80 -3.90
CA ALA A 168 9.52 -17.65 -3.34
C ALA A 168 8.13 -17.10 -3.69
N LEU A 169 7.20 -18.03 -3.96
CA LEU A 169 5.83 -17.73 -4.35
C LEU A 169 4.87 -18.34 -3.33
N GLU A 170 3.91 -17.56 -2.87
CA GLU A 170 2.71 -18.06 -2.20
C GLU A 170 1.52 -17.78 -3.11
N SER A 171 0.67 -18.78 -3.37
CA SER A 171 -0.57 -18.61 -4.11
C SER A 171 -1.75 -18.83 -3.17
N GLU A 172 -2.71 -17.90 -3.18
CA GLU A 172 -3.94 -17.98 -2.40
C GLU A 172 -5.16 -17.63 -3.25
N ALA A 173 -6.34 -17.96 -2.77
CA ALA A 173 -7.57 -17.38 -3.30
C ALA A 173 -7.64 -15.92 -2.84
N ALA A 174 -8.04 -15.00 -3.72
CA ALA A 174 -8.19 -13.59 -3.35
C ALA A 174 -9.35 -13.34 -2.35
N HIS A 175 -10.21 -14.32 -2.10
CA HIS A 175 -11.36 -14.21 -1.21
C HIS A 175 -11.18 -14.96 0.11
N GLY A 176 -11.88 -14.47 1.14
CA GLY A 176 -11.99 -15.17 2.43
C GLY A 176 -12.82 -16.46 2.38
N THR A 177 -13.10 -17.04 3.55
CA THR A 177 -13.73 -18.37 3.69
C THR A 177 -15.21 -18.46 3.32
N VAL A 178 -15.81 -17.40 2.77
CA VAL A 178 -17.22 -17.36 2.33
C VAL A 178 -18.18 -17.81 3.45
N THR A 179 -17.97 -17.31 4.68
CA THR A 179 -18.63 -17.79 5.91
C THR A 179 -20.16 -17.80 5.83
N ARG A 180 -20.77 -16.90 5.05
CA ARG A 180 -22.21 -16.86 4.82
C ARG A 180 -22.74 -18.14 4.17
N HIS A 181 -22.01 -18.73 3.22
CA HIS A 181 -22.42 -19.96 2.53
C HIS A 181 -22.21 -21.20 3.40
N TYR A 182 -21.22 -21.18 4.29
CA TYR A 182 -20.98 -22.27 5.25
C TYR A 182 -22.04 -22.36 6.36
N ARG A 183 -22.67 -21.22 6.70
CA ARG A 183 -23.71 -21.15 7.75
C ARG A 183 -25.14 -21.41 7.24
N GLN A 184 -25.29 -21.79 5.97
CA GLN A 184 -26.56 -22.22 5.36
C GLN A 184 -26.64 -23.75 5.35
#